data_AF-A0A124FXC9-F1
#
_entry.id   AF-A0A124FXC9-F1
#
_cell.length_a   1.000
_cell.length_b   1.000
_cell.length_c   1.000
_cell.angle_alpha   90.00
_cell.angle_beta   90.00
_cell.angle_gamma   90.00
#
_symmetry.space_group_name_H-M   'P 1'
#
loop_
_entity.id
_entity.type
_entity.pdbx_description
1 polymer ?
#
loop_
_entity_poly.entity_id
_entity_poly.type
_entity_poly.pdbx_seq_one_letter_code
_entity_poly.pdbx_strand_id
1 'polypeptide(L)'
;MTKNKHTQQEPAERDEEIREESAEIQGGSLQAEPEDNMTEEQNSPEDELALLQGKYEELNNSYLRLHAEFDNFRKRTLKEKADLIRNGGERVLIDIIGLVDDFERALTALHAAEDKDAILEGMDLIYGKFISFLSQHGVKEIEAIGRPFDADHFEAVTTIPVQDEEQKGKVIDCIQKGYELNGKIIRFPKVIVGE
;
A
#
# COMPACT_ATOMS: atom_id res chain seq x y z
N MET A 1 -37.71 28.23 14.66
CA MET A 1 -37.12 29.47 15.24
C MET A 1 -35.84 29.01 15.93
N THR A 2 -34.61 29.33 15.55
CA THR A 2 -34.05 30.52 14.90
C THR A 2 -32.65 30.15 14.40
N LYS A 3 -32.36 30.50 13.13
CA LYS A 3 -31.15 31.12 12.53
C LYS A 3 -29.79 30.98 13.26
N ASN A 4 -28.60 30.95 12.64
CA ASN A 4 -28.06 31.02 11.28
C ASN A 4 -26.51 31.17 11.44
N LYS A 5 -25.75 31.06 10.34
CA LYS A 5 -24.34 31.46 10.08
C LYS A 5 -23.28 30.45 10.51
N HIS A 6 -22.56 29.75 9.63
CA HIS A 6 -21.92 30.11 8.36
C HIS A 6 -20.90 31.25 8.51
N THR A 7 -19.63 30.88 8.64
CA THR A 7 -18.46 31.75 8.55
C THR A 7 -17.57 31.19 7.44
N GLN A 8 -17.29 32.05 6.46
CA GLN A 8 -16.44 31.87 5.29
C GLN A 8 -14.98 32.19 5.61
N GLN A 9 -14.06 31.60 4.84
CA GLN A 9 -12.72 32.06 4.41
C GLN A 9 -12.01 30.84 3.79
N GLU A 10 -11.29 30.84 2.67
CA GLU A 10 -11.02 31.70 1.50
C GLU A 10 -10.25 30.76 0.53
N PRO A 11 -10.18 31.03 -0.79
CA PRO A 11 -9.64 30.10 -1.78
C PRO A 11 -8.13 30.29 -2.01
N ALA A 12 -7.40 29.19 -2.20
CA ALA A 12 -5.99 29.20 -2.57
C ALA A 12 -5.82 28.78 -4.04
N GLU A 13 -5.49 29.77 -4.86
CA GLU A 13 -4.51 29.79 -5.95
C GLU A 13 -4.09 28.47 -6.63
N ARG A 14 -4.34 28.39 -7.95
CA ARG A 14 -3.40 27.75 -8.87
C ARG A 14 -3.48 28.35 -10.28
N ASP A 15 -2.61 29.32 -10.48
CA ASP A 15 -1.80 29.63 -11.66
C ASP A 15 -2.40 29.53 -13.07
N GLU A 16 -2.56 30.74 -13.60
CA GLU A 16 -2.44 31.19 -14.98
C GLU A 16 -1.40 30.43 -15.82
N GLU A 17 -1.83 29.95 -17.00
CA GLU A 17 -0.97 29.89 -18.18
C GLU A 17 -1.82 29.70 -19.45
N ILE A 18 -2.36 30.77 -20.03
CA ILE A 18 -2.64 30.81 -21.48
C ILE A 18 -2.20 32.17 -22.02
N ARG A 19 -1.17 32.08 -22.86
CA ARG A 19 -0.46 33.15 -23.56
C ARG A 19 -1.38 34.05 -24.38
N GLU A 20 -1.08 35.34 -24.26
CA GLU A 20 -1.39 36.39 -25.22
C GLU A 20 -0.79 36.06 -26.60
N GLU A 21 -1.60 36.13 -27.64
CA GLU A 21 -1.12 36.44 -28.98
C GLU A 21 -2.06 37.47 -29.59
N SER A 22 -1.63 38.73 -29.51
CA SER A 22 -2.21 39.90 -30.16
C SER A 22 -1.74 40.00 -31.60
N ALA A 23 -2.68 40.15 -32.54
CA ALA A 23 -2.42 40.80 -33.83
C ALA A 23 -3.67 41.59 -34.25
N GLU A 24 -3.63 42.90 -33.97
CA GLU A 24 -4.44 43.93 -34.64
C GLU A 24 -4.26 43.83 -36.16
N ILE A 25 -5.30 44.07 -36.98
CA ILE A 25 -5.35 45.21 -37.92
C ILE A 25 -6.83 45.55 -38.30
N GLN A 26 -7.12 46.85 -38.18
CA GLN A 26 -7.98 47.70 -39.02
C GLN A 26 -9.47 47.86 -38.73
N GLY A 27 -9.77 49.08 -38.27
CA GLY A 27 -11.10 49.64 -38.15
C GLY A 27 -11.71 50.12 -39.45
N GLY A 28 -13.03 50.30 -39.40
CA GLY A 28 -13.82 50.88 -40.47
C GLY A 28 -15.31 50.79 -40.19
N SER A 29 -15.91 51.95 -39.90
CA SER A 29 -17.32 52.33 -40.01
C SER A 29 -18.35 51.78 -39.00
N LEU A 30 -18.86 52.73 -38.20
CA LEU A 30 -20.14 52.73 -37.51
C LEU A 30 -21.30 52.53 -38.52
N GLN A 31 -22.18 51.58 -38.25
CA GLN A 31 -23.59 51.63 -38.63
C GLN A 31 -24.44 51.00 -37.53
N ALA A 32 -25.41 51.79 -37.08
CA ALA A 32 -26.37 51.46 -36.04
C ALA A 32 -27.58 50.72 -36.62
N GLU A 33 -28.03 49.72 -35.85
CA GLU A 33 -29.41 49.20 -35.74
C GLU A 33 -30.03 48.39 -36.92
N PRO A 34 -30.92 47.42 -36.63
CA PRO A 34 -31.88 47.42 -35.52
C PRO A 34 -31.87 46.20 -34.59
N GLU A 35 -32.41 46.47 -33.40
CA GLU A 35 -33.06 45.54 -32.48
C GLU A 35 -33.78 44.40 -33.24
N ASP A 36 -33.25 43.19 -33.14
CA ASP A 36 -34.02 41.98 -33.48
C ASP A 36 -34.48 41.35 -32.16
N ASN A 37 -35.74 41.64 -31.85
CA ASN A 37 -36.65 40.90 -30.99
C ASN A 37 -35.97 39.91 -30.02
N MET A 38 -35.68 40.39 -28.81
CA MET A 38 -35.96 39.57 -27.63
C MET A 38 -37.47 39.29 -27.62
N THR A 39 -37.91 38.29 -28.37
CA THR A 39 -39.04 37.48 -27.89
C THR A 39 -38.52 36.78 -26.65
N GLU A 40 -38.70 37.44 -25.50
CA GLU A 40 -38.98 36.71 -24.27
C GLU A 40 -40.23 35.88 -24.56
N GLU A 41 -40.04 34.69 -25.12
CA GLU A 41 -40.98 33.59 -24.94
C GLU A 41 -41.05 33.40 -23.43
N GLN A 42 -42.03 34.08 -22.82
CA GLN A 42 -42.49 33.72 -21.48
C GLN A 42 -43.04 32.31 -21.62
N ASN A 43 -42.16 31.32 -21.43
CA ASN A 43 -42.55 29.94 -21.25
C ASN A 43 -43.64 29.96 -20.18
N SER A 44 -44.77 29.33 -20.48
CA SER A 44 -45.81 29.21 -19.47
C SER A 44 -45.19 28.50 -18.25
N PRO A 45 -45.65 28.77 -17.02
CA PRO A 45 -45.21 28.02 -15.85
C PRO A 45 -45.34 26.49 -16.04
N GLU A 46 -46.25 26.04 -16.92
CA GLU A 46 -46.37 24.66 -17.34
C GLU A 46 -45.19 24.16 -18.21
N ASP A 47 -44.70 24.97 -19.14
CA ASP A 47 -43.57 24.63 -20.02
C ASP A 47 -42.23 24.57 -19.24
N GLU A 48 -42.01 25.50 -18.30
CA GLU A 48 -40.85 25.46 -17.41
C GLU A 48 -40.85 24.24 -16.50
N LEU A 49 -42.02 23.86 -15.98
CA LEU A 49 -42.20 22.71 -15.12
C LEU A 49 -41.95 21.40 -15.89
N ALA A 50 -42.42 21.31 -17.13
CA ALA A 50 -42.16 20.17 -18.02
C ALA A 50 -40.66 20.06 -18.36
N LEU A 51 -39.98 21.17 -18.67
CA LEU A 51 -38.54 21.19 -18.92
C LEU A 51 -37.74 20.74 -17.69
N LEU A 52 -38.13 21.20 -16.49
CA LEU A 52 -37.46 20.86 -15.25
C LEU A 52 -37.67 19.39 -14.87
N GLN A 53 -38.86 18.83 -15.13
CA GLN A 53 -39.14 17.41 -14.98
C GLN A 53 -38.27 16.57 -15.92
N GLY A 54 -38.14 16.95 -17.19
CA GLY A 54 -37.26 16.26 -18.15
C GLY A 54 -35.80 16.25 -17.71
N LYS A 55 -35.27 17.41 -17.27
CA LYS A 55 -33.90 17.51 -16.72
C LYS A 55 -33.72 16.67 -15.45
N TYR A 56 -34.73 16.65 -14.58
CA TYR A 56 -34.70 15.83 -13.37
C TYR A 56 -34.67 14.33 -13.72
N GLU A 57 -35.48 13.88 -14.67
CA GLU A 57 -35.50 12.49 -15.11
C GLU A 57 -34.17 12.09 -15.76
N GLU A 58 -33.60 12.93 -16.62
CA GLU A 58 -32.29 12.70 -17.22
C GLU A 58 -31.19 12.56 -16.14
N LEU A 59 -31.17 13.49 -15.18
CA LEU A 59 -30.21 13.47 -14.08
C LEU A 59 -30.42 12.26 -13.16
N ASN A 60 -31.66 11.92 -12.83
CA ASN A 60 -31.99 10.77 -12.01
C ASN A 60 -31.60 9.45 -12.70
N ASN A 61 -31.84 9.34 -14.01
CA ASN A 61 -31.40 8.20 -14.81
C ASN A 61 -29.87 8.10 -14.86
N SER A 62 -29.19 9.23 -15.05
CA SER A 62 -27.72 9.30 -15.01
C SER A 62 -27.17 8.90 -13.64
N TYR A 63 -27.77 9.40 -12.56
CA TYR A 63 -27.42 9.07 -11.18
C TYR A 63 -27.62 7.58 -10.89
N LEU A 64 -28.76 6.99 -11.29
CA LEU A 64 -29.03 5.58 -11.04
C LEU A 64 -28.07 4.67 -11.81
N ARG A 65 -27.71 5.05 -13.05
CA ARG A 65 -26.68 4.36 -13.83
C ARG A 65 -25.31 4.47 -13.16
N LEU A 66 -24.90 5.67 -12.73
CA LEU A 66 -23.64 5.88 -12.03
C LEU A 66 -23.58 5.10 -10.72
N HIS A 67 -24.67 5.06 -9.96
CA HIS A 67 -24.78 4.27 -8.73
C HIS A 67 -24.60 2.77 -9.02
N ALA A 68 -25.22 2.25 -10.07
CA ALA A 68 -25.07 0.86 -10.47
C ALA A 68 -23.64 0.53 -10.94
N GLU A 69 -23.02 1.42 -11.73
CA GLU A 69 -21.62 1.30 -12.16
C GLU A 69 -20.66 1.32 -10.96
N PHE A 70 -20.89 2.21 -10.00
CA PHE A 70 -20.11 2.29 -8.78
C PHE A 70 -20.24 1.03 -7.92
N ASP A 71 -21.45 0.51 -7.74
CA ASP A 71 -21.66 -0.74 -7.01
C ASP A 71 -20.98 -1.93 -7.68
N ASN A 72 -21.03 -2.00 -9.02
CA ASN A 72 -20.32 -3.03 -9.79
C ASN A 72 -18.80 -2.88 -9.65
N PHE A 73 -18.29 -1.65 -9.75
CA PHE A 73 -16.87 -1.35 -9.53
C PHE A 73 -16.43 -1.79 -8.13
N ARG A 74 -17.16 -1.38 -7.09
CA ARG A 74 -16.87 -1.75 -5.69
C ARG A 74 -16.82 -3.27 -5.50
N LYS A 75 -17.81 -4.01 -6.03
CA LYS A 75 -17.84 -5.48 -5.96
C LYS A 75 -16.65 -6.10 -6.69
N ARG A 76 -16.31 -5.60 -7.88
CA ARG A 76 -15.15 -6.08 -8.65
C ARG A 76 -13.84 -5.82 -7.90
N THR A 77 -13.63 -4.60 -7.39
CA THR A 77 -12.42 -4.24 -6.64
C THR A 77 -12.27 -5.07 -5.37
N LEU A 78 -13.36 -5.34 -4.64
CA LEU A 78 -13.32 -6.22 -3.47
C LEU A 78 -12.90 -7.64 -3.84
N LYS A 79 -13.42 -8.17 -4.96
CA LYS A 79 -13.04 -9.49 -5.46
C LYS A 79 -11.57 -9.53 -5.87
N GLU A 80 -11.11 -8.56 -6.66
CA GLU A 80 -9.70 -8.45 -7.08
C GLU A 80 -8.76 -8.34 -5.87
N LYS A 81 -9.12 -7.53 -4.86
CA LYS A 81 -8.35 -7.43 -3.62
C LYS A 81 -8.31 -8.75 -2.85
N ALA A 82 -9.43 -9.48 -2.79
CA ALA A 82 -9.47 -10.79 -2.16
C ALA A 82 -8.59 -11.80 -2.92
N ASP A 83 -8.63 -11.78 -4.25
CA ASP A 83 -7.80 -12.65 -5.10
C ASP A 83 -6.31 -12.31 -4.95
N LEU A 84 -5.95 -11.02 -4.89
CA LEU A 84 -4.58 -10.58 -4.61
C LEU A 84 -4.08 -11.01 -3.24
N ILE A 85 -4.91 -10.95 -2.20
CA ILE A 85 -4.54 -11.44 -0.86
C ILE A 85 -4.39 -12.97 -0.87
N ARG A 86 -5.32 -13.67 -1.53
CA ARG A 86 -5.32 -15.14 -1.63
C ARG A 86 -4.09 -15.67 -2.37
N ASN A 87 -3.71 -15.00 -3.46
CA ASN A 87 -2.64 -15.45 -4.37
C ASN A 87 -1.33 -14.69 -4.18
N GLY A 88 -1.26 -13.70 -3.29
CA GLY A 88 -0.07 -12.84 -3.12
C GLY A 88 1.19 -13.60 -2.69
N GLY A 89 1.03 -14.78 -2.08
CA GLY A 89 2.13 -15.67 -1.72
C GLY A 89 2.55 -16.67 -2.80
N GLU A 90 1.87 -16.72 -3.95
CA GLU A 90 2.08 -17.74 -4.99
C GLU A 90 3.53 -17.83 -5.44
N ARG A 91 4.17 -16.70 -5.73
CA ARG A 91 5.57 -16.65 -6.15
C ARG A 91 6.51 -17.24 -5.10
N VAL A 92 6.33 -16.87 -3.82
CA VAL A 92 7.14 -17.38 -2.71
C VAL A 92 6.95 -18.90 -2.56
N LEU A 93 5.73 -19.39 -2.77
CA LEU A 93 5.42 -20.82 -2.72
C LEU A 93 6.03 -21.60 -3.89
N ILE A 94 6.09 -21.03 -5.09
CA ILE A 94 6.80 -21.66 -6.21
C ILE A 94 8.29 -21.78 -5.90
N ASP A 95 8.89 -20.71 -5.39
CA ASP A 95 10.31 -20.67 -5.07
C ASP A 95 10.64 -21.60 -3.87
N ILE A 96 9.76 -21.74 -2.87
CA ILE A 96 9.96 -22.66 -1.74
C ILE A 96 9.85 -24.13 -2.14
N ILE A 97 9.03 -24.47 -3.15
CA ILE A 97 8.93 -25.84 -3.67
C ILE A 97 10.28 -26.30 -4.22
N GLY A 98 11.00 -25.44 -4.95
CA GLY A 98 12.34 -25.78 -5.44
C GLY A 98 13.34 -26.06 -4.31
N LEU A 99 13.18 -25.43 -3.14
CA LEU A 99 13.96 -25.76 -1.96
C LEU A 99 13.56 -27.10 -1.35
N VAL A 100 12.26 -27.45 -1.36
CA VAL A 100 11.78 -28.78 -0.94
C VAL A 100 12.40 -29.86 -1.82
N ASP A 101 12.45 -29.67 -3.14
CA ASP A 101 13.10 -30.61 -4.06
C ASP A 101 14.60 -30.81 -3.72
N ASP A 102 15.27 -29.73 -3.32
CA ASP A 102 16.66 -29.77 -2.85
C ASP A 102 16.80 -30.54 -1.52
N PHE A 103 15.87 -30.35 -0.58
CA PHE A 103 15.81 -31.13 0.66
C PHE A 103 15.59 -32.61 0.39
N GLU A 104 14.63 -32.97 -0.48
CA GLU A 104 14.35 -34.38 -0.82
C GLU A 104 15.56 -35.06 -1.47
N ARG A 105 16.24 -34.36 -2.37
CA ARG A 105 17.48 -34.85 -3.00
C ARG A 105 18.59 -35.06 -1.97
N ALA A 106 18.76 -34.12 -1.04
CA ALA A 106 19.74 -34.27 0.02
C ALA A 106 19.39 -35.40 0.97
N LEU A 107 18.14 -35.50 1.44
CA LEU A 107 17.70 -36.59 2.32
C LEU A 107 17.94 -37.98 1.70
N THR A 108 17.72 -38.11 0.40
CA THR A 108 18.04 -39.35 -0.33
C THR A 108 19.54 -39.67 -0.29
N ALA A 109 20.40 -38.66 -0.50
CA ALA A 109 21.84 -38.82 -0.42
C ALA A 109 22.31 -39.12 1.03
N LEU A 110 21.70 -38.47 2.03
CA LEU A 110 21.98 -38.65 3.44
C LEU A 110 21.66 -40.08 3.91
N HIS A 111 20.54 -40.65 3.46
CA HIS A 111 20.19 -42.04 3.78
C HIS A 111 21.13 -43.08 3.16
N ALA A 112 21.83 -42.71 2.07
CA ALA A 112 22.83 -43.55 1.42
C ALA A 112 24.26 -43.32 1.94
N ALA A 113 24.50 -42.21 2.64
CA ALA A 113 25.80 -41.83 3.16
C ALA A 113 26.07 -42.46 4.52
N GLU A 114 27.24 -43.08 4.68
CA GLU A 114 27.72 -43.55 5.99
C GLU A 114 28.65 -42.52 6.67
N ASP A 115 29.07 -41.49 5.92
CA ASP A 115 29.99 -40.45 6.40
C ASP A 115 29.23 -39.26 7.01
N LYS A 116 29.52 -38.97 8.27
CA LYS A 116 28.91 -37.87 9.03
C LYS A 116 29.30 -36.49 8.50
N ASP A 117 30.52 -36.34 7.97
CA ASP A 117 30.99 -35.02 7.53
C ASP A 117 30.30 -34.63 6.22
N ALA A 118 30.14 -35.58 5.29
CA ALA A 118 29.33 -35.39 4.08
C ALA A 118 27.87 -35.07 4.39
N ILE A 119 27.33 -35.64 5.48
CA ILE A 119 25.97 -35.37 5.94
C ILE A 119 25.81 -33.92 6.44
N LEU A 120 26.75 -33.47 7.27
CA LEU A 120 26.75 -32.10 7.81
C LEU A 120 26.92 -31.05 6.71
N GLU A 121 27.85 -31.27 5.78
CA GLU A 121 28.08 -30.37 4.64
C GLU A 121 26.83 -30.22 3.77
N GLY A 122 26.13 -31.32 3.49
CA GLY A 122 24.87 -31.31 2.74
C GLY A 122 23.78 -30.49 3.44
N MET A 123 23.67 -30.60 4.77
CA MET A 123 22.74 -29.79 5.56
C MET A 123 23.10 -28.31 5.55
N ASP A 124 24.38 -27.96 5.72
CA ASP A 124 24.85 -26.57 5.69
C ASP A 124 24.58 -25.90 4.34
N LEU A 125 24.76 -26.65 3.23
CA LEU A 125 24.44 -26.17 1.89
C LEU A 125 22.96 -25.81 1.73
N ILE A 126 22.06 -26.67 2.21
CA ILE A 126 20.61 -26.40 2.12
C ILE A 126 20.22 -25.24 3.04
N TYR A 127 20.77 -25.20 4.26
CA TYR A 127 20.53 -24.09 5.16
C TYR A 127 20.98 -22.76 4.53
N GLY A 128 22.17 -22.71 3.93
CA GLY A 128 22.66 -21.54 3.20
C GLY A 128 21.76 -21.12 2.04
N LYS A 129 21.22 -22.08 1.28
CA LYS A 129 20.21 -21.80 0.25
C LYS A 129 18.92 -21.22 0.84
N PHE A 130 18.44 -21.74 1.97
CA PHE A 130 17.25 -21.23 2.61
C PHE A 130 17.43 -19.79 3.11
N ILE A 131 18.57 -19.47 3.72
CA ILE A 131 18.89 -18.11 4.13
C ILE A 131 18.97 -17.17 2.91
N SER A 132 19.56 -17.63 1.81
CA SER A 132 19.62 -16.87 0.55
C SER A 132 18.23 -16.62 -0.02
N PHE A 133 17.35 -17.63 -0.03
CA PHE A 133 15.95 -17.53 -0.42
C PHE A 133 15.21 -16.47 0.42
N LEU A 134 15.34 -16.52 1.74
CA LEU A 134 14.74 -15.52 2.63
C LEU A 134 15.20 -14.10 2.26
N SER A 135 16.52 -13.90 2.07
CA SER A 135 17.08 -12.61 1.69
C SER A 135 16.58 -12.13 0.33
N GLN A 136 16.40 -13.02 -0.65
CA GLN A 136 15.86 -12.68 -1.97
C GLN A 136 14.41 -12.20 -1.91
N HIS A 137 13.63 -12.72 -0.96
CA HIS A 137 12.26 -12.28 -0.68
C HIS A 137 12.17 -11.12 0.32
N GLY A 138 13.31 -10.48 0.64
CA GLY A 138 13.36 -9.31 1.50
C GLY A 138 13.28 -9.61 3.00
N VAL A 139 13.40 -10.87 3.39
CA VAL A 139 13.46 -11.30 4.79
C VAL A 139 14.91 -11.29 5.27
N LYS A 140 15.19 -10.58 6.36
CA LYS A 140 16.53 -10.50 6.97
C LYS A 140 16.48 -10.83 8.45
N GLU A 141 17.53 -11.49 8.93
CA GLU A 141 17.72 -11.73 10.36
C GLU A 141 18.11 -10.43 11.06
N ILE A 142 17.54 -10.21 12.25
CA ILE A 142 17.88 -9.08 13.10
C ILE A 142 19.01 -9.51 14.05
N GLU A 143 20.18 -8.90 13.91
CA GLU A 143 21.30 -9.10 14.82
C GLU A 143 20.99 -8.48 16.19
N ALA A 144 20.92 -9.32 17.22
CA ALA A 144 20.58 -8.88 18.57
C ALA A 144 21.79 -8.86 19.52
N ILE A 145 22.63 -9.90 19.49
CA ILE A 145 23.71 -10.12 20.46
C ILE A 145 24.71 -8.96 20.45
N GLY A 146 25.03 -8.44 21.63
CA GLY A 146 25.96 -7.32 21.83
C GLY A 146 25.36 -5.94 21.58
N ARG A 147 24.13 -5.83 21.06
CA ARG A 147 23.45 -4.54 20.90
C ARG A 147 22.79 -4.09 22.20
N PRO A 148 22.65 -2.76 22.44
CA PRO A 148 21.82 -2.25 23.52
C PRO A 148 20.38 -2.77 23.41
N PHE A 149 19.77 -3.11 24.54
CA PHE A 149 18.38 -3.51 24.55
C PHE A 149 17.46 -2.32 24.23
N ASP A 150 16.49 -2.56 23.35
CA ASP A 150 15.46 -1.64 22.92
C ASP A 150 14.15 -2.42 22.76
N ALA A 151 13.10 -2.00 23.46
CA ALA A 151 11.79 -2.66 23.45
C ALA A 151 11.05 -2.50 22.12
N ASP A 152 11.42 -1.50 21.29
CA ASP A 152 10.85 -1.33 19.95
C ASP A 152 11.41 -2.34 18.94
N HIS A 153 12.52 -3.01 19.28
CA HIS A 153 13.24 -3.92 18.38
C HIS A 153 13.40 -5.34 18.94
N PHE A 154 13.29 -5.53 20.27
CA PHE A 154 13.55 -6.81 20.94
C PHE A 154 12.50 -7.15 22.00
N GLU A 155 12.25 -8.45 22.20
CA GLU A 155 11.45 -8.97 23.29
C GLU A 155 12.37 -9.54 24.38
N ALA A 156 12.52 -8.84 25.52
CA ALA A 156 13.30 -9.35 26.65
C ALA A 156 12.55 -10.50 27.35
N VAL A 157 13.18 -11.67 27.42
CA VAL A 157 12.64 -12.85 28.13
C VAL A 157 13.04 -12.86 29.59
N THR A 158 14.31 -12.53 29.86
CA THR A 158 14.86 -12.48 31.21
C THR A 158 16.10 -11.59 31.24
N THR A 159 16.49 -11.16 32.44
CA THR A 159 17.79 -10.56 32.70
C THR A 159 18.73 -11.57 33.36
N ILE A 160 20.04 -11.35 33.21
CA ILE A 160 21.08 -12.09 33.95
C ILE A 160 22.13 -11.11 34.49
N PRO A 161 22.64 -11.33 35.71
CA PRO A 161 23.69 -10.48 36.26
C PRO A 161 24.99 -10.64 35.46
N VAL A 162 25.59 -9.53 35.05
CA VAL A 162 26.87 -9.52 34.34
C VAL A 162 28.01 -8.98 35.22
N GLN A 163 29.21 -9.53 35.05
CA GLN A 163 30.40 -9.06 35.78
C GLN A 163 31.07 -7.86 35.09
N ASP A 164 30.86 -7.74 33.78
CA ASP A 164 31.39 -6.66 32.95
C ASP A 164 30.33 -5.57 32.80
N GLU A 165 30.63 -4.37 33.29
CA GLU A 165 29.76 -3.19 33.18
C GLU A 165 29.45 -2.83 31.72
N GLU A 166 30.31 -3.19 30.76
CA GLU A 166 30.02 -2.94 29.34
C GLU A 166 28.86 -3.79 28.81
N GLN A 167 28.52 -4.89 29.48
CA GLN A 167 27.43 -5.80 29.08
C GLN A 167 26.09 -5.42 29.71
N LYS A 168 26.10 -4.50 30.68
CA LYS A 168 24.88 -4.04 31.36
C LYS A 168 23.96 -3.31 30.38
N GLY A 169 22.69 -3.72 30.35
CA GLY A 169 21.68 -3.19 29.43
C GLY A 169 21.86 -3.63 27.97
N LYS A 170 22.80 -4.53 27.66
CA LYS A 170 22.96 -5.11 26.32
C LYS A 170 22.36 -6.51 26.25
N VAL A 171 22.03 -6.92 25.02
CA VAL A 171 21.62 -8.30 24.73
C VAL A 171 22.82 -9.22 24.86
N ILE A 172 22.76 -10.16 25.79
CA ILE A 172 23.80 -11.16 26.04
C ILE A 172 23.60 -12.38 25.15
N ASP A 173 22.34 -12.78 24.96
CA ASP A 173 22.00 -13.94 24.17
C ASP A 173 20.64 -13.77 23.47
N CYS A 174 20.45 -14.49 22.37
CA CYS A 174 19.25 -14.50 21.55
C CYS A 174 18.69 -15.93 21.49
N ILE A 175 17.72 -16.21 22.36
CA ILE A 175 17.07 -17.53 22.47
C ILE A 175 16.30 -17.84 21.19
N GLN A 176 15.74 -16.80 20.56
CA GLN A 176 14.95 -16.94 19.36
C GLN A 176 15.25 -15.80 18.40
N LYS A 177 15.83 -16.13 17.25
CA LYS A 177 16.10 -15.18 16.17
C LYS A 177 14.83 -14.44 15.76
N GLY A 178 14.99 -13.13 15.51
CA GLY A 178 13.97 -12.29 14.91
C GLY A 178 14.29 -11.97 13.46
N TYR A 179 13.25 -11.51 12.76
CA TYR A 179 13.31 -11.25 11.33
C TYR A 179 12.51 -10.00 10.97
N GLU A 180 13.01 -9.30 9.97
CA GLU A 180 12.32 -8.20 9.29
C GLU A 180 11.99 -8.59 7.85
N LEU A 181 10.86 -8.09 7.34
CA LEU A 181 10.47 -8.16 5.94
C LEU A 181 10.45 -6.74 5.39
N ASN A 182 11.34 -6.44 4.45
CA ASN A 182 11.45 -5.12 3.82
C ASN A 182 11.53 -3.97 4.86
N GLY A 183 12.30 -4.17 5.93
CA GLY A 183 12.48 -3.19 7.01
C GLY A 183 11.35 -3.15 8.06
N LYS A 184 10.29 -3.96 7.90
CA LYS A 184 9.26 -4.11 8.93
C LYS A 184 9.53 -5.37 9.75
N ILE A 185 9.64 -5.24 11.07
CA ILE A 185 9.78 -6.39 11.96
C ILE A 185 8.53 -7.28 11.83
N ILE A 186 8.74 -8.54 11.46
CA ILE A 186 7.70 -9.58 11.39
C ILE A 186 7.78 -10.56 12.56
N ARG A 187 8.93 -10.59 13.24
CA ARG A 187 9.16 -11.37 14.45
C ARG A 187 10.26 -10.71 15.27
N PHE A 188 9.94 -10.32 16.49
CA PHE A 188 10.92 -9.78 17.42
C PHE A 188 11.91 -10.88 17.86
N PRO A 189 13.21 -10.58 17.94
CA PRO A 189 14.17 -11.45 18.59
C PRO A 189 13.83 -11.56 20.08
N LYS A 190 13.82 -12.78 20.61
CA LYS A 190 13.68 -13.02 22.04
C LYS A 190 15.05 -13.08 22.68
N VAL A 191 15.31 -12.15 23.58
CA VAL A 191 16.67 -11.85 24.06
C VAL A 191 16.80 -11.99 25.58
N ILE A 192 18.02 -12.26 26.01
CA ILE A 192 18.45 -12.17 27.41
C ILE A 192 19.27 -10.89 27.56
N VAL A 193 18.95 -10.07 28.56
CA VAL A 193 19.60 -8.76 28.77
C VAL A 193 20.53 -8.83 29.98
N GLY A 194 21.68 -8.18 29.91
CA GLY A 194 22.60 -8.06 31.04
C GLY A 194 22.08 -7.05 32.06
N GLU A 195 22.09 -7.40 33.34
CA GLU A 195 21.74 -6.55 34.49
C GLU A 195 22.95 -6.22 35.37
#